data_AF-A0A7U9S391-F1
#
_entry.id   AF-A0A7U9S391-F1
#
_cell.length_a   1.000
_cell.length_b   1.000
_cell.length_c   1.000
_cell.angle_alpha   90.00
_cell.angle_beta   90.00
_cell.angle_gamma   90.00
#
_symmetry.space_group_name_H-M   'P 1'
#
loop_
_entity.id
_entity.type
_entity.pdbx_description
1 polymer ?
#
loop_
_entity_poly.entity_id
_entity_poly.type
_entity_poly.pdbx_seq_one_letter_code
_entity_poly.pdbx_strand_id
1 'polypeptide(L)'
;MAAVDRMLSGCIPCYGMMKKAMPGPEKKSRKKYENRRLTEVDPKTKKPRLKAGVSTDRAVEVLYMFENTDVLPYQIEEMKVTIANLQARVKKLEDWQE
;
A
#
# COMPACT_ATOMS: atom_id res chain seq x y z
N MET A 1 23.43 1.10 19.68
CA MET A 1 23.56 2.56 19.40
C MET A 1 23.64 3.42 20.65
N ALA A 2 22.84 3.19 21.71
CA ALA A 2 22.83 4.06 22.90
C ALA A 2 24.17 4.16 23.67
N ALA A 3 24.95 3.07 23.75
CA ALA A 3 26.25 3.10 24.43
C ALA A 3 27.30 3.95 23.70
N VAL A 4 27.33 3.86 22.36
CA VAL A 4 28.22 4.66 21.49
C VAL A 4 27.84 6.14 21.54
N ASP A 5 26.54 6.43 21.56
CA ASP A 5 26.01 7.79 21.66
C ASP A 5 26.42 8.48 22.97
N ARG A 6 26.38 7.74 24.09
CA ARG A 6 26.81 8.23 25.40
C ARG A 6 28.31 8.53 25.41
N MET A 7 29.14 7.66 24.82
CA MET A 7 30.59 7.89 24.72
C MET A 7 30.91 9.12 23.87
N LEU A 8 30.31 9.24 22.69
CA LEU A 8 30.55 10.38 21.79
C LEU A 8 30.07 11.70 22.39
N SER A 9 28.97 11.69 23.14
CA SER A 9 28.49 12.89 23.85
C SER A 9 29.45 13.39 24.95
N GLY A 10 30.23 12.49 25.54
CA GLY A 10 31.24 12.84 26.55
C GLY A 10 32.57 13.32 25.96
N CYS A 11 32.92 12.84 24.75
CA CYS A 11 34.22 13.13 24.13
C CYS A 11 34.20 14.30 23.13
N ILE A 12 33.05 14.59 22.51
CA ILE A 12 32.95 15.59 21.44
C ILE A 12 32.06 16.75 21.92
N PRO A 13 32.64 17.94 22.20
CA PRO A 13 31.86 19.15 22.41
C PRO A 13 30.92 19.38 21.22
N CYS A 14 29.64 19.66 21.51
CA CYS A 14 28.58 19.85 20.51
C CYS A 14 28.08 18.59 19.77
N TYR A 15 28.45 17.37 20.18
CA TYR A 15 27.92 16.11 19.60
C TYR A 15 26.39 16.07 19.50
N GLY A 16 25.70 16.57 20.53
CA GLY A 16 24.23 16.65 20.54
C GLY A 16 23.65 17.54 19.44
N MET A 17 24.36 18.58 19.01
CA MET A 17 23.96 19.46 17.90
C MET A 17 24.20 18.76 16.56
N MET A 18 25.35 18.11 16.38
CA MET A 18 25.67 17.32 15.18
C MET A 18 24.67 16.20 14.96
N LYS A 19 24.30 15.47 16.02
CA LYS A 19 23.33 14.39 15.95
C LYS A 19 21.93 14.87 15.55
N LYS A 20 21.50 16.04 16.04
CA LYS A 20 20.23 16.66 15.65
C LYS A 20 20.24 17.16 14.21
N ALA A 21 21.40 17.57 13.71
CA ALA A 21 21.59 18.02 12.34
C ALA A 21 21.80 16.86 11.34
N MET A 22 22.10 15.64 11.81
CA MET A 22 22.18 14.47 10.95
C MET A 22 20.79 14.15 10.38
N PRO A 23 20.68 13.91 9.05
CA PRO A 23 19.46 13.41 8.44
C PRO A 23 19.05 12.11 9.15
N GLY A 24 17.89 12.13 9.79
CA GLY A 24 17.34 10.91 10.38
C GLY A 24 17.03 9.88 9.29
N PRO A 25 16.94 8.59 9.62
CA PRO A 25 16.49 7.59 8.66
C PRO A 25 15.12 8.04 8.12
N GLU A 26 15.01 8.13 6.79
CA GLU A 26 13.76 8.50 6.12
C GLU A 26 12.66 7.62 6.70
N LYS A 27 11.71 8.26 7.40
CA LYS A 27 10.45 7.59 7.73
C LYS A 27 9.78 7.35 6.40
N LYS A 28 10.02 6.18 5.79
CA LYS A 28 9.22 5.67 4.69
C LYS A 28 7.78 5.70 5.20
N SER A 29 7.05 6.75 4.85
CA SER A 29 5.61 6.79 5.03
C SER A 29 5.15 5.58 4.25
N ARG A 30 4.78 4.51 4.96
CA ARG A 30 4.05 3.42 4.35
C ARG A 30 2.79 4.09 3.85
N LYS A 31 2.75 4.47 2.57
CA LYS A 31 1.52 4.81 1.87
C LYS A 31 0.63 3.60 2.11
N LYS A 32 -0.24 3.69 3.10
CA LYS A 32 -1.33 2.75 3.25
C LYS A 32 -2.05 2.89 1.92
N TYR A 33 -2.01 1.84 1.11
CA TYR A 33 -2.90 1.74 -0.03
C TYR A 33 -4.30 1.77 0.56
N GLU A 34 -4.91 2.96 0.63
CA GLU A 34 -6.26 3.11 1.13
C GLU A 34 -7.18 2.34 0.20
N ASN A 35 -8.11 1.61 0.81
CA ASN A 35 -9.02 0.69 0.14
C ASN A 35 -9.59 1.27 -1.16
N ARG A 36 -9.33 0.55 -2.27
CA ARG A 36 -9.75 0.82 -3.67
C ARG A 36 -11.26 1.05 -3.88
N ARG A 37 -12.12 0.74 -2.90
CA ARG A 37 -13.58 0.88 -3.05
C ARG A 37 -13.99 2.35 -3.08
N LEU A 38 -14.81 2.70 -4.07
CA LEU A 38 -15.44 4.01 -4.21
C LEU A 38 -16.56 4.25 -3.17
N THR A 39 -17.09 3.17 -2.60
CA THR A 39 -18.16 3.19 -1.62
C THR A 39 -17.70 2.84 -0.22
N GLU A 40 -18.46 3.29 0.76
CA GLU A 40 -18.35 2.94 2.17
C GLU A 40 -19.75 2.68 2.76
N VAL A 41 -19.80 2.00 3.91
CA VAL A 41 -21.05 1.82 4.66
C VAL A 41 -21.22 3.03 5.56
N ASP A 42 -22.34 3.73 5.43
CA ASP A 42 -22.67 4.82 6.34
C ASP A 42 -22.83 4.27 7.77
N PRO A 43 -22.09 4.80 8.76
CA PRO A 43 -22.15 4.30 10.13
C PRO A 43 -23.54 4.49 10.76
N LYS A 44 -24.31 5.51 10.33
CA LYS A 44 -25.62 5.85 10.86
C LYS A 44 -26.73 5.05 10.20
N THR A 45 -26.76 5.03 8.87
CA THR A 45 -27.87 4.41 8.11
C THR A 45 -27.63 2.95 7.77
N LYS A 46 -26.38 2.46 7.92
CA LYS A 46 -25.93 1.13 7.47
C LYS A 46 -26.11 0.87 5.98
N LYS A 47 -26.44 1.89 5.20
CA LYS A 47 -26.57 1.80 3.75
C LYS A 47 -25.23 2.09 3.06
N PRO A 48 -24.97 1.48 1.89
CA PRO A 48 -23.82 1.83 1.09
C PRO A 48 -23.98 3.26 0.54
N ARG A 49 -22.92 4.04 0.61
CA ARG A 49 -22.82 5.40 0.04
C ARG A 49 -21.48 5.60 -0.66
N LEU A 50 -21.40 6.58 -1.54
CA LEU A 50 -20.11 7.02 -2.10
C LEU A 50 -19.27 7.68 -1.00
N LYS A 51 -17.95 7.47 -1.07
CA LYS A 51 -17.00 8.17 -0.19
C LYS A 51 -16.98 9.66 -0.48
N ALA A 52 -16.66 10.45 0.54
CA ALA A 52 -16.46 11.88 0.39
C ALA A 52 -15.35 12.17 -0.64
N GLY A 53 -15.64 13.06 -1.59
CA GLY A 53 -14.71 13.44 -2.67
C GLY A 53 -14.74 12.54 -3.91
N VAL A 54 -15.51 11.44 -3.91
CA VAL A 54 -15.77 10.64 -5.12
C VAL A 54 -16.94 11.24 -5.88
N SER A 55 -16.72 11.63 -7.14
CA SER A 55 -17.79 12.12 -8.01
C SER A 55 -18.72 10.98 -8.46
N THR A 56 -19.97 11.33 -8.75
CA THR A 56 -20.93 10.40 -9.35
C THR A 56 -20.45 9.88 -10.69
N ASP A 57 -19.87 10.75 -11.52
CA ASP A 57 -19.35 10.39 -12.85
C ASP A 57 -18.30 9.29 -12.74
N ARG A 58 -17.38 9.41 -11.77
CA ARG A 58 -16.37 8.39 -11.52
C ARG A 58 -16.97 7.05 -11.09
N ALA A 59 -18.06 7.07 -10.33
CA ALA A 59 -18.76 5.86 -9.93
C ALA A 59 -19.46 5.20 -11.11
N VAL A 60 -20.09 5.99 -11.99
CA VAL A 60 -20.75 5.51 -13.21
C VAL A 60 -19.74 4.89 -14.18
N GLU A 61 -18.59 5.54 -14.40
CA GLU A 61 -17.51 4.99 -15.24
C GLU A 61 -17.08 3.59 -14.77
N VAL A 62 -16.85 3.42 -13.46
CA VAL A 62 -16.40 2.14 -12.91
C VAL A 62 -17.49 1.08 -12.98
N LEU A 63 -18.76 1.46 -12.78
CA LEU A 63 -19.89 0.56 -12.97
C LEU A 63 -19.99 0.11 -14.42
N TYR A 64 -19.91 1.04 -15.37
CA TYR A 64 -19.90 0.74 -16.80
C TYR A 64 -18.75 -0.19 -17.18
N MET A 65 -17.53 0.09 -16.71
CA MET A 65 -16.40 -0.81 -16.94
C MET A 65 -16.67 -2.21 -16.42
N PHE A 66 -17.23 -2.35 -15.21
CA PHE A 66 -17.54 -3.64 -14.61
C PHE A 66 -18.62 -4.39 -15.39
N GLU A 67 -19.72 -3.73 -15.76
CA GLU A 67 -20.79 -4.31 -16.57
C GLU A 67 -20.28 -4.83 -17.93
N ASN A 68 -19.33 -4.13 -18.54
CA ASN A 68 -18.73 -4.53 -19.81
C ASN A 68 -17.55 -5.51 -19.69
N THR A 69 -17.17 -5.94 -18.47
CA THR A 69 -16.09 -6.93 -18.36
C THR A 69 -16.52 -8.32 -18.84
N ASP A 70 -17.82 -8.61 -18.94
CA ASP A 70 -18.36 -9.96 -19.24
C ASP A 70 -17.74 -11.07 -18.35
N VAL A 71 -17.22 -10.71 -17.17
CA VAL A 71 -16.57 -11.65 -16.25
C VAL A 71 -17.37 -11.72 -14.95
N LEU A 72 -17.79 -12.92 -14.60
CA LEU A 72 -18.51 -13.19 -13.36
C LEU A 72 -17.54 -13.18 -12.16
N PRO A 73 -18.02 -12.80 -10.95
CA PRO A 73 -17.14 -12.70 -9.78
C PRO A 73 -16.33 -13.96 -9.46
N TYR A 74 -16.89 -15.16 -9.67
CA TYR A 74 -16.16 -16.41 -9.43
C TYR A 74 -15.01 -16.62 -10.43
N GLN A 75 -15.20 -16.20 -11.68
CA GLN A 75 -14.17 -16.29 -12.72
C GLN A 75 -13.00 -15.36 -12.37
N ILE A 76 -13.27 -14.20 -11.77
CA ILE A 76 -12.22 -13.30 -11.25
C ILE A 76 -11.39 -13.99 -10.17
N GLU A 77 -12.02 -14.75 -9.26
CA GLU A 77 -11.29 -15.49 -8.21
C GLU A 77 -10.45 -16.62 -8.81
N GLU A 78 -10.96 -17.37 -9.78
CA GLU A 78 -10.19 -18.40 -10.51
C GLU A 78 -8.98 -17.79 -11.25
N MET A 79 -9.18 -16.64 -11.91
CA MET A 79 -8.10 -15.90 -12.57
C MET A 79 -7.01 -15.45 -11.59
N LYS A 80 -7.38 -14.97 -10.40
CA LYS A 80 -6.40 -14.58 -9.37
C LYS A 80 -5.53 -15.75 -8.95
N VAL A 81 -6.12 -16.92 -8.72
CA VAL A 81 -5.39 -18.15 -8.38
C VAL A 81 -4.43 -18.54 -9.52
N THR A 82 -4.92 -18.47 -10.76
CA THR A 82 -4.12 -18.78 -11.94
C THR A 82 -2.92 -17.85 -12.07
N ILE A 83 -3.12 -16.54 -11.89
CA ILE A 83 -2.05 -15.53 -11.90
C ILE A 83 -1.03 -15.81 -10.81
N ALA A 84 -1.46 -16.07 -9.58
CA ALA A 84 -0.55 -16.37 -8.46
C ALA A 84 0.31 -17.62 -8.75
N ASN A 85 -0.30 -18.67 -9.31
CA ASN A 85 0.41 -19.89 -9.69
C ASN A 85 1.43 -19.63 -10.81
N LEU A 86 1.06 -18.83 -11.82
CA LEU A 86 1.97 -18.48 -12.91
C LEU A 86 3.14 -17.63 -12.41
N GLN A 87 2.89 -16.64 -11.55
CA GLN A 87 3.95 -15.84 -10.92
C GLN A 87 4.91 -16.69 -10.11
N ALA A 88 4.40 -17.67 -9.34
CA ALA A 88 5.25 -18.60 -8.60
C ALA A 88 6.11 -19.46 -9.53
N ARG A 89 5.59 -19.87 -10.69
CA ARG A 89 6.35 -20.63 -11.70
C ARG A 89 7.41 -19.78 -12.38
N VAL A 90 7.07 -18.55 -12.77
CA VAL A 90 8.02 -17.61 -13.39
C VAL A 90 9.16 -17.32 -12.42
N LYS A 91 8.86 -17.01 -11.17
CA LYS A 91 9.88 -16.79 -10.14
C LYS A 91 10.80 -18.00 -9.99
N LYS A 92 10.25 -19.21 -9.93
CA LYS A 92 11.05 -20.43 -9.91
C LYS A 92 11.95 -20.57 -11.14
N LEU A 93 11.55 -20.11 -12.32
CA LEU A 93 12.42 -20.18 -13.50
C LEU A 93 13.51 -19.11 -13.47
N GLU A 94 13.17 -17.90 -13.02
CA GLU A 94 14.14 -16.79 -12.84
C GLU A 94 15.22 -17.18 -11.82
N ASP A 95 14.82 -17.74 -10.67
CA ASP A 95 15.72 -18.20 -9.61
C ASP A 95 16.63 -19.38 -10.07
N TRP A 96 16.34 -20.05 -11.20
CA TRP A 96 17.17 -21.13 -11.76
C TRP A 96 18.19 -20.64 -12.80
N GLN A 97 18.09 -19.38 -13.26
CA GLN A 97 19.06 -18.80 -14.19
C GLN A 97 20.22 -18.07 -13.50
N GLU A 98 20.16 -17.87 -12.18
CA GLU A 98 21.25 -17.36 -11.33
C GLU A 98 22.05 -18.50 -10.67
#